data_AF-A0A1S1JGJ0-F1
#
_entry.id   AF-A0A1S1JGJ0-F1
#
_cell.length_a   1.000
_cell.length_b   1.000
_cell.length_c   1.000
_cell.angle_alpha   90.00
_cell.angle_beta   90.00
_cell.angle_gamma   90.00
#
_symmetry.space_group_name_H-M   'P 1'
#
loop_
_entity.id
_entity.type
_entity.pdbx_description
1 polymer ?
#
loop_
_entity_poly.entity_id
_entity_poly.type
_entity_poly.pdbx_seq_one_letter_code
_entity_poly.pdbx_strand_id
1 'polypeptide(L)' 'MTERELAAEIVAVAELAATKAQSAQYELVYELMRLQGQNRDSIRGVVEGMLRLPTPEQAIRSEAEFFSQRTFDHP' A
#
# COMPACT_ATOMS: atom_id res chain seq x y z
N MET A 1 16.68 -3.82 -21.86
CA MET A 1 15.38 -3.18 -21.62
C MET A 1 14.69 -2.90 -22.94
N THR A 2 13.56 -3.57 -23.19
CA THR A 2 12.64 -3.35 -24.31
C THR A 2 11.51 -2.41 -23.89
N GLU A 3 10.75 -1.87 -24.85
CA GLU A 3 9.56 -1.05 -24.55
C GLU A 3 8.53 -1.78 -23.68
N ARG A 4 8.36 -3.09 -23.92
CA ARG A 4 7.45 -3.93 -23.12
C ARG A 4 7.94 -4.09 -21.68
N GLU A 5 9.24 -4.25 -21.48
CA GLU A 5 9.86 -4.31 -20.14
C GLU A 5 9.67 -2.97 -19.42
N LEU A 6 9.94 -1.84 -20.09
CA LEU A 6 9.73 -0.51 -19.52
C LEU A 6 8.27 -0.25 -19.15
N ALA A 7 7.31 -0.63 -20.01
CA ALA A 7 5.89 -0.48 -19.71
C ALA A 7 5.47 -1.29 -18.47
N ALA A 8 5.99 -2.51 -18.32
CA ALA A 8 5.74 -3.33 -17.14
C ALA A 8 6.33 -2.70 -15.86
N GLU A 9 7.53 -2.09 -15.96
CA GLU A 9 8.13 -1.37 -14.84
C GLU A 9 7.31 -0.15 -14.41
N ILE A 10 6.84 0.66 -15.37
CA ILE A 10 6.00 1.83 -15.08
C ILE A 10 4.73 1.41 -14.35
N VAL A 11 4.05 0.36 -14.83
CA VAL A 11 2.84 -0.16 -14.18
C VAL A 11 3.15 -0.63 -12.77
N ALA A 12 4.24 -1.39 -12.57
CA ALA A 12 4.59 -1.90 -11.26
C ALA A 12 4.95 -0.78 -10.26
N VAL A 13 5.64 0.27 -10.70
CA VAL A 13 5.92 1.46 -9.86
C VAL A 13 4.63 2.19 -9.50
N ALA A 14 3.72 2.34 -10.48
CA ALA A 14 2.43 2.99 -10.25
C ALA A 14 1.57 2.20 -9.25
N GLU A 15 1.59 0.86 -9.32
CA GLU A 15 0.93 -0.01 -8.35
C GLU A 15 1.51 0.16 -6.94
N LEU A 16 2.84 0.18 -6.80
CA LEU A 16 3.49 0.45 -5.51
C LEU A 16 3.11 1.82 -4.95
N ALA A 17 3.10 2.86 -5.79
CA ALA A 17 2.68 4.19 -5.40
C ALA A 17 1.21 4.22 -4.94
N ALA A 18 0.34 3.49 -5.63
CA ALA A 18 -1.06 3.35 -5.25
C ALA A 18 -1.22 2.64 -3.90
N THR A 19 -0.46 1.57 -3.63
CA THR A 19 -0.44 0.89 -2.33
C THR A 19 -0.04 1.83 -1.19
N LYS A 20 1.01 2.64 -1.40
CA LYS A 20 1.47 3.65 -0.41
C LYS A 20 0.43 4.75 -0.18
N ALA A 21 -0.25 5.19 -1.23
CA ALA A 21 -1.34 6.16 -1.11
C ALA A 21 -2.53 5.59 -0.33
N GLN A 22 -2.90 4.33 -0.59
CA GLN A 22 -3.98 3.65 0.14
C GLN A 22 -3.64 3.42 1.60
N SER A 23 -2.37 3.15 1.96
CA SER A 23 -1.98 3.06 3.37
C SER A 23 -2.02 4.41 4.10
N ALA A 24 -1.80 5.52 3.38
CA ALA A 24 -2.05 6.85 3.96
C ALA A 24 -3.56 7.09 4.20
N GLN A 25 -4.42 6.59 3.31
CA GLN A 25 -5.87 6.63 3.50
C GLN A 25 -6.31 5.77 4.70
N TYR A 26 -5.66 4.62 4.92
CA TYR A 26 -5.90 3.78 6.10
C TYR A 26 -5.74 4.61 7.38
N GLU A 27 -4.60 5.29 7.55
CA GLU A 27 -4.31 6.10 8.74
C GLU A 27 -5.29 7.26 8.90
N LEU A 28 -5.63 7.94 7.80
CA LEU A 28 -6.60 9.03 7.82
C LEU A 28 -7.98 8.57 8.29
N VAL A 29 -8.52 7.51 7.69
CA VAL A 29 -9.84 6.99 8.05
C VAL A 29 -9.83 6.44 9.48
N TYR A 30 -8.76 5.74 9.85
CA TYR A 30 -8.59 5.19 11.19
C TYR A 30 -8.67 6.31 12.25
N GLU A 31 -7.88 7.37 12.09
CA GLU A 31 -7.85 8.48 13.04
C GLU A 31 -9.15 9.30 13.04
N LEU A 32 -9.78 9.51 11.89
CA LEU A 32 -11.10 10.17 11.84
C LEU A 32 -12.16 9.39 12.64
N MET A 33 -12.21 8.07 12.50
CA MET A 33 -13.16 7.24 13.26
C MET A 33 -12.81 7.16 14.75
N ARG A 34 -11.52 7.13 15.07
CA ARG A 34 -11.05 7.19 16.46
C ARG A 34 -11.47 8.50 17.12
N LEU A 35 -11.35 9.63 16.43
CA LEU A 35 -11.81 10.95 16.92
C LEU A 35 -13.33 11.00 17.13
N GLN A 36 -14.10 10.19 16.40
CA GLN A 36 -15.54 10.00 16.61
C GLN A 36 -15.88 9.04 17.76
N GLY A 37 -14.88 8.54 18.49
CA GLY A 37 -15.07 7.66 19.64
C GLY A 37 -15.30 6.18 19.30
N GLN A 38 -15.02 5.76 18.06
CA GLN A 38 -15.14 4.35 17.67
C GLN A 38 -14.05 3.49 18.35
N ASN A 39 -14.38 2.25 18.69
CA ASN A 39 -13.40 1.30 19.23
C ASN A 39 -12.53 0.70 18.11
N ARG A 40 -11.34 0.20 18.47
CA ARG A 40 -10.34 -0.29 17.52
C ARG A 40 -10.86 -1.40 16.60
N ASP A 41 -11.64 -2.34 17.13
CA ASP A 41 -12.14 -3.49 16.36
C ASP A 41 -13.15 -3.04 15.29
N SER A 42 -14.00 -2.08 15.63
CA SER A 42 -14.98 -1.50 14.69
C SER A 42 -14.27 -0.70 13.59
N ILE A 43 -13.24 0.06 13.95
CA ILE A 43 -12.43 0.81 12.98
C ILE A 43 -11.75 -0.17 12.02
N ARG A 44 -11.06 -1.20 12.52
CA ARG A 44 -10.41 -2.23 11.69
C ARG A 44 -11.39 -2.94 10.77
N GLY A 45 -12.59 -3.26 11.25
CA GLY A 45 -13.65 -3.83 10.41
C GLY A 45 -14.00 -2.95 9.20
N VAL A 46 -13.98 -1.63 9.37
CA VAL A 46 -14.19 -0.69 8.26
C VAL A 46 -12.95 -0.57 7.38
N VAL A 47 -11.78 -0.23 7.92
CA VAL A 47 -10.60 0.09 7.10
C VAL A 47 -10.02 -1.15 6.42
N GLU A 48 -9.92 -2.29 7.12
CA GLU A 48 -9.36 -3.54 6.57
C GLU A 48 -10.43 -4.39 5.88
N GLY A 49 -11.66 -4.40 6.40
CA GLY A 49 -12.75 -5.24 5.89
C GLY A 49 -13.52 -4.60 4.74
N MET A 50 -14.15 -3.44 5.01
CA MET A 50 -15.04 -2.79 4.04
C MET A 50 -14.26 -2.04 2.95
N LEU A 51 -13.27 -1.23 3.35
CA LEU A 51 -12.48 -0.42 2.43
C LEU A 51 -11.27 -1.18 1.87
N ARG A 52 -10.87 -2.28 2.53
CA ARG A 52 -9.72 -3.12 2.14
C ARG A 52 -8.44 -2.32 1.96
N LEU A 53 -8.26 -1.28 2.76
CA LEU A 53 -7.07 -0.46 2.71
C LEU A 53 -5.90 -1.22 3.36
N PRO A 54 -4.71 -1.20 2.75
CA PRO A 54 -3.55 -1.83 3.32
C PRO A 54 -3.08 -1.08 4.57
N THR A 55 -2.57 -1.80 5.57
CA THR A 55 -1.91 -1.16 6.71
C THR A 55 -0.57 -0.53 6.28
N PRO A 56 -0.04 0.44 7.03
CA PRO A 56 1.29 0.98 6.76
C PRO A 56 2.38 -0.09 6.70
N GLU A 57 2.33 -1.11 7.56
CA GLU A 57 3.29 -2.22 7.56
C GLU A 57 3.16 -3.09 6.30
N GLN A 58 1.95 -3.28 5.78
CA GLN A 58 1.73 -3.97 4.51
C GLN A 58 2.32 -3.18 3.33
N ALA A 59 2.16 -1.85 3.32
CA ALA A 59 2.77 -1.01 2.30
C ALA A 59 4.31 -1.02 2.35
N ILE A 60 4.91 -0.93 3.56
CA ILE A 60 6.36 -1.02 3.75
C ILE A 60 6.89 -2.38 3.26
N ARG A 61 6.20 -3.46 3.59
CA ARG A 61 6.57 -4.81 3.10
C ARG A 61 6.46 -4.91 1.59
N SER A 62 5.39 -4.39 1.00
CA SER A 62 5.22 -4.37 -0.46
C SER A 62 6.35 -3.58 -1.15
N GLU A 63 6.80 -2.48 -0.55
CA GLU A 63 7.94 -1.70 -1.04
C GLU A 63 9.24 -2.50 -0.94
N ALA A 64 9.50 -3.15 0.19
CA ALA A 64 10.69 -3.99 0.37
C ALA A 64 10.72 -5.17 -0.63
N GLU A 65 9.58 -5.83 -0.84
CA GLU A 65 9.42 -6.91 -1.82
C GLU A 65 9.65 -6.39 -3.25
N PHE A 66 9.06 -5.24 -3.59
CA PHE A 66 9.24 -4.58 -4.88
C PHE A 66 10.72 -4.31 -5.18
N PHE A 67 11.47 -3.77 -4.20
CA PHE A 67 12.89 -3.52 -4.39
C PHE A 67 13.70 -4.80 -4.42
N SER A 68 13.47 -5.75 -3.51
CA SER A 68 14.22 -7.02 -3.47
C SER A 68 14.12 -7.83 -4.75
N GLN A 69 13.01 -7.73 -5.49
CA GLN A 69 12.86 -8.42 -6.78
C GLN A 69 13.66 -7.74 -7.92
N ARG A 70 14.12 -6.50 -7.72
CA ARG A 70 14.76 -5.66 -8.74
C ARG A 70 16.23 -5.34 -8.44
N THR A 71 16.68 -5.35 -7.18
CA THR A 71 18.09 -5.11 -6.83
C THR A 71 19.05 -6.21 -7.31
N PHE A 72 18.54 -7.35 -7.76
CA PHE A 72 19.35 -8.43 -8.35
C PHE A 72 19.38 -8.43 -9.89
N ASP A 73 18.75 -7.44 -10.54
CA ASP A 73 18.66 -7.37 -12.02
C ASP A 73 19.60 -6.30 -12.64
N HIS A 74 20.57 -5.81 -11.87
CA HIS A 74 21.63 -4.92 -12.36
C HIS A 74 23.00 -5.61 -12.29
N PRO A 75 23.56 -6.10 -13.42
CA PRO A 75 25.00 -6.25 -13.62
C PRO A 75 25.70 -4.90 -13.87
#